data_AF-A0A520EG41-F1
#
_entry.id   AF-A0A520EG41-F1
#
_cell.length_a   1.000
_cell.length_b   1.000
_cell.length_c   1.000
_cell.angle_alpha   90.00
_cell.angle_beta   90.00
_cell.angle_gamma   90.00
#
_symmetry.space_group_name_H-M   'P 1'
#
loop_
_entity.id
_entity.type
_entity.pdbx_description
1 polymer ?
#
loop_
_entity_poly.entity_id
_entity_poly.type
_entity_poly.pdbx_seq_one_letter_code
_entity_poly.pdbx_strand_id
1 'polypeptide(L)'
;ILGAMEVSENGDIANWKIPGKMVKGMGGAMDLVASAKNIIVAMQHINKAGESKLLPKCTLPLTGVKCIKKVVTELAVLDILPEGGFKLLETAPGVSVDFIKQSTLGRLIVEGEIPEMKLD
;
A
#
# COMPACT_ATOMS: atom_id res chain seq x y z
N ILE A 1 7.75 -0.66 10.27
CA ILE A 1 6.72 -1.35 9.45
C ILE A 1 5.36 -1.00 10.03
N LEU A 2 4.37 -0.69 9.20
CA LEU A 2 3.01 -0.35 9.64
C LEU A 2 1.96 -1.13 8.85
N GLY A 3 0.81 -1.41 9.48
CA GLY A 3 -0.40 -1.79 8.76
C GLY A 3 -1.08 -0.59 8.13
N ALA A 4 -1.85 -0.82 7.06
CA ALA A 4 -2.66 0.21 6.40
C ALA A 4 -4.06 -0.27 6.00
N MET A 5 -5.01 0.65 6.03
CA MET A 5 -6.34 0.49 5.45
C MET A 5 -6.33 0.93 3.98
N GLU A 6 -5.61 1.99 3.66
CA GLU A 6 -5.38 2.47 2.29
C GLU A 6 -3.96 3.02 2.15
N VAL A 7 -3.40 2.90 0.95
CA VAL A 7 -2.19 3.61 0.52
C VAL A 7 -2.46 4.28 -0.82
N SER A 8 -2.06 5.54 -0.97
CA SER A 8 -2.18 6.26 -2.24
C SER A 8 -0.97 6.02 -3.14
N GLU A 9 -1.14 6.24 -4.44
CA GLU A 9 -0.04 6.16 -5.42
C GLU A 9 1.06 7.22 -5.17
N ASN A 10 0.79 8.23 -4.35
CA ASN A 10 1.78 9.23 -3.93
C ASN A 10 2.46 8.89 -2.59
N GLY A 11 2.08 7.78 -1.96
CA GLY A 11 2.62 7.33 -0.68
C GLY A 11 1.98 7.96 0.55
N ASP A 12 0.73 8.41 0.43
CA ASP A 12 -0.08 8.73 1.59
C ASP A 12 -0.58 7.43 2.23
N ILE A 13 -0.78 7.44 3.55
CA ILE A 13 -1.27 6.28 4.31
C ILE A 13 -2.49 6.69 5.12
N ALA A 14 -3.52 5.84 5.12
CA ALA A 14 -4.63 5.91 6.06
C ALA A 14 -4.71 4.60 6.84
N ASN A 15 -4.60 4.66 8.17
CA ASN A 15 -4.63 3.45 9.00
C ASN A 15 -5.25 3.60 10.40
N TRP A 16 -5.78 4.78 10.74
CA TRP A 16 -6.22 5.06 12.12
C TRP A 16 -7.73 5.25 12.28
N LYS A 17 -8.45 5.59 11.19
CA LYS A 17 -9.89 5.90 11.28
C LYS A 17 -10.70 5.44 10.08
N ILE A 18 -11.85 4.83 10.37
CA ILE A 18 -12.94 4.61 9.41
C ILE A 18 -14.13 5.47 9.87
N PRO A 19 -14.62 6.43 9.04
CA PRO A 19 -15.80 7.23 9.37
C PRO A 19 -17.00 6.36 9.75
N GLY A 20 -17.72 6.74 10.81
CA GLY A 20 -18.88 5.99 11.31
C GLY A 20 -18.55 4.76 12.17
N LYS A 21 -17.28 4.42 12.37
CA LYS A 21 -16.85 3.35 13.31
C LYS A 21 -16.12 3.92 14.52
N MET A 22 -16.27 3.26 15.66
CA MET A 22 -15.56 3.62 16.88
C MET A 22 -14.05 3.34 16.73
N VAL A 23 -13.23 4.34 17.05
CA VAL A 23 -11.77 4.29 16.92
C VAL A 23 -11.10 4.77 18.21
N LYS A 24 -10.04 4.09 18.63
CA LYS A 24 -9.29 4.39 19.87
C LYS A 24 -8.29 5.55 19.73
N GLY A 25 -8.26 6.23 18.57
CA GLY A 25 -7.30 7.28 18.23
C GLY A 25 -6.10 6.78 17.43
N MET A 26 -5.25 7.69 16.98
CA MET A 26 -4.10 7.43 16.11
C MET A 26 -2.87 6.83 16.81
N GLY A 27 -2.82 6.90 18.15
CA GLY A 27 -1.63 6.50 18.92
C GLY A 27 -0.36 7.19 18.40
N GLY A 28 0.78 6.50 18.46
CA GLY A 28 2.05 7.00 17.92
C GLY A 28 2.25 6.79 16.41
N ALA A 29 1.20 6.47 15.65
CA ALA A 29 1.33 6.18 14.22
C ALA A 29 1.79 7.41 13.43
N MET A 30 1.27 8.59 13.79
CA MET A 30 1.65 9.86 13.15
C MET A 30 3.11 10.23 13.45
N ASP A 31 3.57 10.06 14.69
CA ASP A 31 4.97 10.30 15.07
C ASP A 31 5.93 9.36 14.34
N LEU A 32 5.54 8.09 14.17
CA LEU A 32 6.36 7.11 13.46
C LEU A 32 6.49 7.49 11.98
N VAL A 33 5.38 7.88 11.33
CA VAL A 33 5.45 8.25 9.91
C VAL A 33 6.15 9.58 9.65
N ALA A 34 6.22 10.46 10.64
CA ALA A 34 6.94 11.73 10.55
C ALA A 34 8.46 11.57 10.76
N SER A 35 8.89 10.62 11.58
CA SER A 35 10.29 10.48 12.00
C SER A 35 11.09 9.42 11.23
N ALA A 36 10.42 8.39 10.72
CA ALA A 36 11.07 7.29 10.03
C ALA A 36 11.42 7.64 8.57
N LYS A 37 12.68 7.42 8.18
CA LYS A 37 13.14 7.64 6.79
C LYS A 37 12.65 6.59 5.80
N ASN A 38 12.44 5.37 6.27
CA ASN A 38 12.07 4.21 5.45
C ASN A 38 10.83 3.53 6.03
N ILE A 39 9.65 3.90 5.55
CA ILE A 39 8.39 3.33 6.02
C ILE A 39 7.90 2.33 4.97
N ILE A 40 7.81 1.08 5.43
CA ILE A 40 7.24 -0.03 4.69
C ILE A 40 5.87 -0.33 5.27
N VAL A 41 4.88 -0.45 4.39
CA VAL A 41 3.54 -0.92 4.72
C VAL A 41 3.46 -2.42 4.46
N ALA A 42 2.93 -3.16 5.43
CA ALA A 42 2.50 -4.54 5.27
C ALA A 42 0.98 -4.59 5.39
N MET A 43 0.28 -4.98 4.33
CA MET A 43 -1.19 -4.93 4.29
C MET A 43 -1.77 -5.97 3.34
N GLN A 44 -3.05 -6.30 3.52
CA GLN A 44 -3.79 -6.96 2.43
C GLN A 44 -3.96 -6.01 1.24
N HIS A 45 -3.83 -6.53 0.02
CA HIS A 45 -3.91 -5.80 -1.25
C HIS A 45 -5.34 -5.36 -1.54
N ILE A 46 -6.30 -6.25 -1.31
CA ILE A 46 -7.74 -6.03 -1.43
C ILE A 46 -8.42 -6.18 -0.08
N ASN A 47 -9.59 -5.57 0.08
CA ASN A 47 -10.43 -5.77 1.26
C ASN A 47 -11.31 -7.03 1.11
N LYS A 48 -12.13 -7.33 2.12
CA LYS A 48 -13.03 -8.51 2.12
C LYS A 48 -14.11 -8.48 1.03
N ALA A 49 -14.40 -7.30 0.46
CA ALA A 49 -15.34 -7.14 -0.65
C ALA A 49 -14.65 -7.24 -2.03
N GLY A 50 -13.32 -7.47 -2.06
CA GLY A 50 -12.54 -7.54 -3.29
C GLY A 50 -12.09 -6.18 -3.82
N GLU A 51 -12.30 -5.10 -3.07
CA GLU A 51 -11.94 -3.75 -3.52
C GLU A 51 -10.48 -3.46 -3.22
N SER A 52 -9.80 -2.78 -4.15
CA SER A 52 -8.41 -2.38 -3.99
C SER A 52 -8.21 -1.48 -2.77
N LYS A 53 -7.09 -1.67 -2.08
CA LYS A 53 -6.62 -0.75 -1.03
C LYS A 53 -5.42 0.10 -1.47
N LEU A 54 -4.97 -0.08 -2.71
CA LEU A 54 -3.95 0.71 -3.39
C LEU A 54 -4.64 1.66 -4.37
N LEU A 55 -4.74 2.93 -3.99
CA LEU A 55 -5.66 3.89 -4.62
C LEU A 55 -4.90 5.03 -5.30
N PRO A 56 -5.50 5.75 -6.27
CA PRO A 56 -4.93 7.02 -6.75
C PRO A 56 -4.82 8.06 -5.61
N LYS A 57 -5.80 8.06 -4.70
CA LYS A 57 -5.84 8.91 -3.52
C LYS A 57 -6.59 8.18 -2.40
N CYS A 58 -6.11 8.25 -1.17
CA CYS A 58 -6.84 7.73 -0.02
C CYS A 58 -8.17 8.48 0.15
N THR A 59 -9.20 7.74 0.54
CA THR A 59 -10.53 8.28 0.87
C THR A 59 -10.74 8.40 2.37
N LEU A 60 -10.00 7.59 3.14
CA LEU A 60 -10.00 7.62 4.59
C LEU A 60 -9.12 8.76 5.14
N PRO A 61 -9.38 9.20 6.38
CA PRO A 61 -8.52 10.17 7.05
C PRO A 61 -7.06 9.72 7.10
N LEU A 62 -6.17 10.58 6.59
CA LEU A 62 -4.75 10.28 6.50
C LEU A 62 -4.09 10.18 7.87
N THR A 63 -3.12 9.28 7.97
CA THR A 63 -2.12 9.21 9.04
C THR A 63 -0.86 9.98 8.66
N GLY A 64 -0.48 9.94 7.38
CA GLY A 64 0.71 10.60 6.85
C GLY A 64 0.61 10.86 5.35
N VAL A 65 1.34 11.86 4.89
CA VAL A 65 1.35 12.32 3.50
C VAL A 65 2.71 12.01 2.88
N LYS A 66 2.73 11.37 1.70
CA LYS A 66 3.94 11.05 0.92
C LYS A 66 5.08 10.39 1.70
N CYS A 67 4.76 9.63 2.74
CA CYS A 67 5.72 9.06 3.67
C CYS A 67 6.00 7.57 3.39
N ILE A 68 5.13 6.88 2.67
CA ILE A 68 5.32 5.47 2.32
C ILE A 68 6.21 5.34 1.09
N LYS A 69 7.15 4.39 1.14
CA LYS A 69 8.08 4.11 0.02
C LYS A 69 7.91 2.72 -0.56
N LYS A 70 7.46 1.76 0.24
CA LYS A 70 7.26 0.36 -0.18
C LYS A 70 6.00 -0.19 0.45
N VAL A 71 5.25 -0.96 -0.32
CA VAL A 71 4.09 -1.73 0.11
C VAL A 71 4.34 -3.20 -0.16
N VAL A 72 4.17 -4.02 0.86
CA VAL A 72 4.23 -5.48 0.77
C VAL A 72 2.83 -6.01 1.06
N THR A 73 2.36 -6.86 0.17
CA THR A 73 1.04 -7.48 0.24
C THR A 73 1.13 -8.99 0.03
N GLU A 74 0.03 -9.68 0.23
CA GLU A 74 -0.16 -11.08 -0.12
C GLU A 74 -0.09 -11.34 -1.64
N LEU A 75 -0.19 -10.30 -2.47
CA LEU A 75 -0.18 -10.44 -3.94
C LEU A 75 1.11 -9.92 -4.59
N ALA A 76 1.74 -8.91 -4.01
CA ALA A 76 2.82 -8.16 -4.65
C ALA A 76 3.70 -7.37 -3.68
N VAL A 77 4.96 -7.15 -4.07
CA VAL A 77 5.85 -6.13 -3.51
C VAL A 77 5.88 -4.95 -4.48
N LEU A 78 5.61 -3.75 -3.96
CA LEU A 78 5.53 -2.53 -4.77
C LEU A 78 6.35 -1.41 -4.15
N ASP A 79 7.03 -0.64 -4.99
CA ASP A 79 7.60 0.65 -4.61
C ASP A 79 6.68 1.80 -5.01
N ILE A 80 6.78 2.91 -4.29
CA ILE A 80 6.11 4.17 -4.63
C ILE A 80 7.12 5.06 -5.32
N LEU A 81 6.86 5.38 -6.58
CA LEU A 81 7.74 6.23 -7.38
C LEU A 81 7.70 7.69 -6.91
N PRO A 82 8.80 8.45 -7.02
CA PRO A 82 8.85 9.87 -6.64
C PRO A 82 7.79 10.74 -7.34
N GLU A 83 7.50 10.44 -8.60
CA GLU A 83 6.47 11.08 -9.44
C GLU A 83 5.06 10.51 -9.23
N GLY A 84 4.91 9.57 -8.30
CA GLY A 84 3.68 8.83 -8.01
C GLY A 84 3.54 7.56 -8.85
N GLY A 85 2.69 6.65 -8.40
CA GLY A 85 2.47 5.34 -9.01
C GLY A 85 3.15 4.21 -8.24
N PHE A 86 2.53 3.04 -8.34
CA PHE A 86 3.01 1.81 -7.73
C PHE A 86 3.85 1.04 -8.76
N LYS A 87 5.17 1.01 -8.56
CA LYS A 87 6.05 0.15 -9.36
C LYS A 87 6.01 -1.27 -8.82
N LEU A 88 5.52 -2.21 -9.63
CA LEU A 88 5.54 -3.62 -9.30
C LEU A 88 6.99 -4.14 -9.31
N LEU A 89 7.41 -4.77 -8.22
CA LEU A 89 8.74 -5.35 -8.08
C LEU A 89 8.70 -6.87 -8.09
N GLU A 90 7.77 -7.46 -7.36
CA GLU A 90 7.64 -8.91 -7.22
C GLU A 90 6.17 -9.30 -7.19
N THR A 91 5.82 -10.45 -7.77
CA THR A 91 4.51 -11.09 -7.60
C THR A 91 4.58 -12.17 -6.53
N ALA A 92 3.49 -12.41 -5.81
CA ALA A 92 3.42 -13.59 -4.96
C ALA A 92 3.47 -14.86 -5.84
N PRO A 93 3.95 -16.01 -5.32
CA PRO A 93 4.03 -17.25 -6.08
C PRO A 93 2.67 -17.63 -6.69
N GLY A 94 2.66 -17.89 -8.00
CA GLY A 94 1.44 -18.25 -8.74
C GLY A 94 0.45 -17.10 -8.97
N VAL A 95 0.76 -15.86 -8.59
CA VAL A 95 -0.07 -14.68 -8.86
C VAL A 95 0.38 -14.00 -10.15
N SER A 96 -0.54 -13.84 -11.10
CA SER A 96 -0.23 -13.17 -12.36
C SER A 96 -0.19 -11.64 -12.22
N VAL A 97 0.65 -11.00 -13.03
CA VAL A 97 0.70 -9.54 -13.16
C VAL A 97 -0.67 -8.95 -13.53
N ASP A 98 -1.44 -9.64 -14.38
CA ASP A 98 -2.76 -9.15 -14.78
C ASP A 98 -3.79 -9.20 -13.65
N PHE A 99 -3.71 -10.18 -12.75
CA PHE A 99 -4.53 -10.20 -11.53
C PHE A 99 -4.18 -9.03 -10.61
N ILE A 100 -2.89 -8.71 -10.45
CA ILE A 100 -2.43 -7.55 -9.66
C ILE A 100 -2.93 -6.24 -10.29
N LYS A 101 -2.86 -6.09 -11.62
CA LYS A 101 -3.45 -4.93 -12.32
C LYS A 101 -4.93 -4.77 -12.02
N GLN A 102 -5.70 -5.86 -12.05
CA GLN A 102 -7.14 -5.82 -11.74
C GLN A 102 -7.42 -5.54 -10.25
N SER A 103 -6.48 -5.89 -9.37
CA SER A 103 -6.57 -5.68 -7.92
C SER A 103 -6.03 -4.32 -7.46
N THR A 104 -5.43 -3.53 -8.36
CA THR A 104 -4.83 -2.22 -8.05
C THR A 104 -5.64 -1.11 -8.72
N LEU A 105 -6.23 -0.20 -7.94
CA LEU A 105 -6.97 0.94 -8.50
C LEU A 105 -6.05 2.12 -8.84
N GLY A 106 -4.96 2.32 -8.08
CA GLY A 106 -3.94 3.32 -8.38
C GLY A 106 -3.14 3.00 -9.63
N ARG A 107 -2.36 3.98 -10.13
CA ARG A 107 -1.51 3.79 -11.29
C ARG A 107 -0.44 2.72 -11.01
N LEU A 108 -0.58 1.54 -11.60
CA LEU A 108 0.42 0.46 -11.56
C LEU A 108 1.41 0.60 -12.72
N ILE A 109 2.70 0.61 -12.40
CA ILE A 109 3.80 0.57 -13.36
C ILE A 109 4.40 -0.83 -13.36
N VAL A 110 4.43 -1.47 -14.52
CA VAL A 110 5.06 -2.77 -14.74
C VAL A 110 6.15 -2.57 -15.79
N GLU A 111 7.40 -2.73 -15.37
CA GLU A 111 8.58 -2.51 -16.19
C GLU A 111 9.59 -3.62 -15.99
N GLY A 112 10.05 -4.21 -17.10
CA GLY A 112 11.04 -5.29 -17.06
C GLY A 112 10.45 -6.62 -16.62
N GLU A 113 11.34 -7.51 -16.17
CA GLU A 113 10.98 -8.82 -15.64
C GLU A 113 10.53 -8.68 -14.18
N ILE A 114 9.38 -9.26 -13.86
CA ILE A 114 8.82 -9.25 -12.51
C ILE A 114 8.99 -10.67 -11.93
N PRO A 115 9.98 -10.89 -11.05
CA PRO A 115 10.16 -12.19 -10.42
C PRO A 115 9.05 -12.50 -9.40
N GLU A 116 8.92 -13.78 -9.05
CA GLU A 116 8.13 -14.20 -7.89
C GLU A 116 8.88 -13.91 -6.58
N MET A 117 8.13 -13.61 -5.52
CA MET A 117 8.67 -13.47 -4.16
C MET A 117 9.30 -14.77 -3.69
N LYS A 118 10.42 -14.67 -2.96
CA LYS A 118 11.03 -15.79 -2.24
C LYS A 118 10.49 -15.80 -0.80
N LEU A 119 9.81 -16.89 -0.42
CA LEU A 119 9.14 -17.02 0.88
C LEU A 119 9.89 -17.92 1.87
N ASP A 120 11.11 -18.32 1.50
CA ASP A 120 11.95 -19.30 2.19
C ASP A 120 12.58 -18.76 3.48
#